data_AF-A0A1S3IL87-F1
#
_entry.id   AF-A0A1S3IL87-F1
#
_cell.length_a   1.000
_cell.length_b   1.000
_cell.length_c   1.000
_cell.angle_alpha   90.00
_cell.angle_beta   90.00
_cell.angle_gamma   90.00
#
_symmetry.space_group_name_H-M   'P 1'
#
loop_
_entity.id
_entity.type
_entity.pdbx_description
1 polymer ?
#
loop_
_entity_poly.entity_id
_entity_poly.type
_entity_poly.pdbx_seq_one_letter_code
_entity_poly.pdbx_strand_id
1 'polypeptide(L)'
;MQGINSAVRSPVHTEISPLQRAAETLLDPSRPQSSPAKEGKGLKVIVGSSISFAVVITLALILQIYLGAPQVPPHGVVTSDNPVCSQIGVNIMQRGGTAVDAAIAAMFCLGVVHPHNSGLGGGGVMLVHSHMTMKSDVFNFLSSAPSAATGDMLNNNPTKGKFVAVPGELKGLRQAYDTFGSLSWADLVKPAADLARNGFKVSKDL
;
A
#
# COMPACT_ATOMS: atom_id res chain seq x y z
N MET A 1 -60.58 -72.11 77.87
CA MET A 1 -60.89 -72.20 76.42
C MET A 1 -60.98 -70.78 75.85
N GLN A 2 -60.49 -70.60 74.63
CA GLN A 2 -60.12 -69.35 73.95
C GLN A 2 -61.29 -68.43 73.51
N GLY A 3 -60.96 -67.17 73.24
CA GLY A 3 -61.55 -66.32 72.18
C GLY A 3 -62.55 -65.25 72.65
N ILE A 4 -62.65 -64.03 72.09
CA ILE A 4 -62.04 -63.39 70.90
C ILE A 4 -62.18 -61.85 71.05
N ASN A 5 -61.27 -61.11 70.39
CA ASN A 5 -60.93 -59.67 70.43
C ASN A 5 -62.01 -58.64 70.01
N SER A 6 -61.84 -57.43 70.56
CA SER A 6 -62.39 -56.15 70.06
C SER A 6 -61.40 -55.46 69.10
N ALA A 7 -61.92 -54.73 68.11
CA ALA A 7 -61.12 -53.89 67.20
C ALA A 7 -61.46 -52.41 67.40
N VAL A 8 -60.41 -51.60 67.62
CA VAL A 8 -60.42 -50.15 67.81
C VAL A 8 -60.00 -49.47 66.49
N ARG A 9 -60.63 -48.34 66.14
CA ARG A 9 -60.31 -47.52 64.96
C ARG A 9 -59.61 -46.22 65.41
N SER A 10 -58.43 -45.95 64.86
CA SER A 10 -57.64 -44.72 65.10
C SER A 10 -57.71 -43.74 63.91
N PRO A 11 -57.51 -42.43 64.13
CA PRO A 11 -57.64 -41.40 63.08
C PRO A 11 -56.36 -41.22 62.24
N VAL A 12 -56.56 -40.78 61.00
CA VAL A 12 -55.57 -40.59 59.93
C VAL A 12 -54.80 -39.27 60.12
N HIS A 13 -53.47 -39.33 60.18
CA HIS A 13 -52.59 -38.15 60.09
C HIS A 13 -52.33 -37.77 58.63
N THR A 14 -52.61 -36.51 58.27
CA THR A 14 -52.33 -35.93 56.95
C THR A 14 -50.89 -35.42 56.93
N GLU A 15 -49.98 -36.09 56.20
CA GLU A 15 -48.65 -35.55 55.93
C GLU A 15 -48.72 -34.41 54.91
N ILE A 16 -48.15 -33.26 55.26
CA ILE A 16 -48.03 -32.09 54.38
C ILE A 16 -46.82 -32.30 53.47
N SER A 17 -47.02 -32.17 52.16
CA SER A 17 -45.96 -32.41 51.17
C SER A 17 -44.80 -31.40 51.29
N PRO A 18 -43.56 -31.79 50.95
CA PRO A 18 -42.40 -30.90 50.98
C PRO A 18 -42.53 -29.67 50.08
N LEU A 19 -43.40 -29.71 49.06
CA LEU A 19 -43.69 -28.56 48.20
C LEU A 19 -44.50 -27.46 48.91
N GLN A 20 -45.37 -27.83 49.87
CA GLN A 20 -46.11 -26.84 50.67
C GLN A 20 -45.22 -26.13 51.69
N ARG A 21 -44.24 -26.82 52.27
CA ARG A 21 -43.21 -26.16 53.11
C ARG A 21 -42.37 -25.15 52.33
N ALA A 22 -42.01 -25.49 51.09
CA ALA A 22 -41.27 -24.57 50.23
C ALA A 22 -42.09 -23.32 49.87
N ALA A 23 -43.40 -23.47 49.67
CA ALA A 23 -44.30 -22.34 49.37
C ALA A 23 -44.49 -21.39 50.57
N GLU A 24 -44.64 -21.92 51.79
CA GLU A 24 -44.70 -21.08 53.01
C GLU A 24 -43.39 -20.33 53.28
N THR A 25 -42.24 -20.92 52.94
CA THR A 25 -40.93 -20.27 53.10
C THR A 25 -40.72 -19.11 52.13
N LEU A 26 -41.40 -19.12 50.97
CA LEU A 26 -41.31 -18.04 49.98
C LEU A 26 -42.30 -16.89 50.23
N LEU A 27 -43.34 -17.14 51.03
CA LEU A 27 -44.37 -16.15 51.39
C LEU A 27 -44.11 -15.46 52.73
N ASP A 28 -42.99 -15.74 53.41
CA ASP A 28 -42.62 -15.09 54.67
C ASP A 28 -42.27 -13.60 54.45
N PRO A 29 -43.11 -12.65 54.93
CA PRO A 29 -42.86 -11.22 54.80
C PRO A 29 -41.70 -10.72 55.70
N SER A 30 -41.13 -11.59 56.55
CA SER A 30 -40.04 -11.28 57.47
C SER A 30 -38.65 -11.41 56.85
N ARG A 31 -38.56 -11.91 55.60
CA ARG A 31 -37.26 -12.13 54.96
C ARG A 31 -36.58 -10.79 54.69
N PRO A 32 -35.36 -10.55 55.22
CA PRO A 32 -34.63 -9.33 54.89
C PRO A 32 -34.39 -9.30 53.37
N GLN A 33 -34.97 -8.32 52.68
CA GLN A 33 -34.62 -8.06 51.28
C GLN A 33 -33.12 -7.80 51.23
N SER A 34 -32.37 -8.67 50.54
CA SER A 34 -30.98 -8.40 50.24
C SER A 34 -30.92 -7.08 49.48
N SER A 35 -30.33 -6.06 50.11
CA SER A 35 -30.09 -4.75 49.50
C SER A 35 -29.47 -4.96 48.10
N PRO A 36 -29.90 -4.22 47.07
CA PRO A 36 -29.26 -4.32 45.77
C PRO A 36 -27.77 -4.05 45.99
N ALA A 37 -26.93 -5.01 45.59
CA ALA A 37 -25.50 -4.82 45.62
C ALA A 37 -25.20 -3.45 44.99
N LYS A 38 -24.33 -2.65 45.63
CA LYS A 38 -23.84 -1.38 45.09
C LYS A 38 -22.98 -1.66 43.85
N GLU A 39 -23.60 -2.18 42.82
CA GLU A 39 -23.05 -2.57 41.54
C GLU A 39 -23.25 -1.39 40.60
N GLY A 40 -22.23 -0.55 40.46
CA GLY A 40 -22.37 0.59 39.56
C GLY A 40 -21.32 1.68 39.66
N LYS A 41 -20.47 1.68 40.70
CA LYS A 41 -19.33 2.63 40.77
C LYS A 41 -18.03 2.01 40.27
N GLY A 42 -17.64 0.84 40.78
CA GLY A 42 -16.42 0.15 40.35
C GLY A 42 -16.42 -0.21 38.86
N LEU A 43 -17.54 -0.76 38.36
CA LEU A 43 -17.67 -1.13 36.94
C LEU A 43 -17.55 0.07 36.00
N LYS A 44 -18.16 1.21 36.35
CA LYS A 44 -18.06 2.44 35.54
C LYS A 44 -16.64 3.01 35.50
N VAL A 45 -15.89 2.89 36.59
CA VAL A 45 -14.48 3.32 36.66
C VAL A 45 -13.59 2.42 35.80
N ILE A 46 -13.79 1.09 35.86
CA ILE A 46 -13.05 0.13 35.04
C ILE A 46 -13.33 0.36 33.55
N VAL A 47 -14.61 0.49 33.18
CA VAL A 47 -15.02 0.73 31.79
C VAL A 47 -14.48 2.08 31.29
N GLY A 48 -14.56 3.14 32.11
CA GLY A 48 -14.02 4.45 31.75
C GLY A 48 -12.50 4.44 31.52
N SER A 49 -11.76 3.76 32.40
CA SER A 49 -10.30 3.62 32.27
C SER A 49 -9.92 2.83 31.01
N SER A 50 -10.62 1.73 30.71
CA SER A 50 -10.36 0.94 29.50
C SER A 50 -10.65 1.73 28.22
N ILE A 51 -11.73 2.51 28.18
CA ILE A 51 -12.07 3.34 27.01
C ILE A 51 -11.01 4.43 26.81
N SER A 52 -10.60 5.12 27.88
CA SER A 52 -9.57 6.14 27.80
C SER A 52 -8.24 5.58 27.27
N PHE A 53 -7.82 4.42 27.80
CA PHE A 53 -6.61 3.74 27.35
C PHE A 53 -6.69 3.32 25.88
N ALA A 54 -7.83 2.76 25.45
CA ALA A 54 -8.06 2.39 24.05
C ALA A 54 -7.99 3.60 23.11
N VAL A 55 -8.60 4.74 23.50
CA VAL A 55 -8.56 5.98 22.71
C VAL A 55 -7.14 6.52 22.60
N VAL A 56 -6.39 6.54 23.70
CA VAL A 56 -4.99 7.00 23.71
C VAL A 56 -4.12 6.13 22.80
N ILE A 57 -4.23 4.80 22.89
CA ILE A 57 -3.49 3.89 22.01
C ILE A 57 -3.89 4.11 20.54
N THR A 58 -5.18 4.24 20.26
CA THR A 58 -5.66 4.45 18.88
C THR A 58 -5.12 5.76 18.30
N LEU A 59 -5.15 6.85 19.07
CA LEU A 59 -4.56 8.13 18.67
C LEU A 59 -3.03 8.02 18.46
N ALA A 60 -2.32 7.33 19.37
CA ALA A 60 -0.88 7.11 19.24
C ALA A 60 -0.53 6.30 17.99
N LEU A 61 -1.31 5.26 17.68
CA LEU A 61 -1.13 4.46 16.46
C LEU A 61 -1.43 5.25 15.19
N ILE A 62 -2.51 6.03 15.16
CA ILE A 62 -2.83 6.91 14.02
C ILE A 62 -1.70 7.93 13.80
N LEU A 63 -1.20 8.52 14.88
CA LEU A 63 -0.10 9.47 14.81
C LEU A 63 1.19 8.81 14.32
N GLN A 64 1.47 7.58 14.74
CA GLN A 64 2.59 6.78 14.23
C GLN A 64 2.42 6.39 12.75
N ILE A 65 1.20 6.17 12.26
CA ILE A 65 0.96 5.89 10.83
C ILE A 65 1.17 7.15 9.99
N TYR A 66 0.79 8.32 10.50
CA TYR A 66 0.91 9.58 9.76
C TYR A 66 2.31 10.20 9.81
N LEU A 67 3.00 10.10 10.95
CA LEU A 67 4.32 10.70 11.18
C LEU A 67 5.46 9.68 11.17
N GLY A 68 5.17 8.40 11.30
CA GLY A 68 6.20 7.35 11.33
C GLY A 68 6.76 7.06 9.94
N ALA A 69 8.06 6.78 9.90
CA ALA A 69 8.69 6.29 8.68
C ALA A 69 8.04 4.96 8.25
N PRO A 70 7.92 4.68 6.93
CA PRO A 70 7.38 3.42 6.44
C PRO A 70 8.12 2.24 7.10
N GLN A 71 7.36 1.38 7.79
CA GLN A 71 7.91 0.22 8.52
C GLN A 71 8.48 -0.86 7.59
N VAL A 72 8.12 -0.76 6.31
CA VAL A 72 8.67 -1.54 5.22
C VAL A 72 9.40 -0.56 4.31
N PRO A 73 10.74 -0.59 4.23
CA PRO A 73 11.46 0.25 3.30
C PRO A 73 10.89 -0.04 1.89
N PRO A 74 10.51 0.98 1.11
CA PRO A 74 10.00 0.75 -0.23
C PRO A 74 11.04 -0.03 -1.04
N HIS A 75 10.72 -1.26 -1.39
CA HIS A 75 11.54 -2.11 -2.23
C HIS A 75 11.07 -1.96 -3.67
N GLY A 76 12.01 -1.78 -4.58
CA GLY A 76 11.77 -1.70 -6.01
C GLY A 76 12.88 -2.39 -6.76
N VAL A 77 12.58 -2.79 -8.00
CA VAL A 77 13.56 -3.38 -8.91
C VAL A 77 13.59 -2.51 -10.16
N VAL A 78 14.79 -2.18 -10.63
CA VAL A 78 15.00 -1.56 -11.94
C VAL A 78 15.73 -2.56 -12.81
N THR A 79 15.20 -2.79 -14.01
CA THR A 79 15.80 -3.66 -15.02
C THR A 79 15.99 -2.88 -16.31
N SER A 80 17.19 -2.94 -16.86
CA SER A 80 17.54 -2.45 -18.19
C SER A 80 18.47 -3.46 -18.88
N ASP A 81 18.75 -3.25 -20.17
CA ASP A 81 19.69 -4.07 -20.94
C ASP A 81 21.15 -3.95 -20.45
N ASN A 82 21.49 -2.90 -19.69
CA ASN A 82 22.81 -2.66 -19.12
C ASN A 82 22.78 -2.59 -17.58
N PRO A 83 23.65 -3.33 -16.87
CA PRO A 83 23.66 -3.36 -15.40
C PRO A 83 24.01 -2.00 -14.77
N VAL A 84 24.83 -1.17 -15.43
CA VAL A 84 25.17 0.17 -14.93
C VAL A 84 23.94 1.07 -14.93
N CYS A 85 23.11 1.00 -15.97
CA CYS A 85 21.90 1.81 -16.06
C CYS A 85 20.80 1.32 -15.09
N SER A 86 20.71 0.01 -14.86
CA SER A 86 19.85 -0.55 -13.80
C SER A 86 20.29 -0.04 -12.43
N GLN A 87 21.59 -0.04 -12.16
CA GLN A 87 22.14 0.48 -10.90
C GLN A 87 21.88 1.98 -10.73
N ILE A 88 22.00 2.78 -11.79
CA ILE A 88 21.65 4.21 -11.75
C ILE A 88 20.18 4.39 -11.37
N GLY A 89 19.26 3.64 -11.98
CA GLY A 89 17.84 3.70 -11.63
C GLY A 89 17.57 3.29 -10.18
N VAL A 90 18.23 2.24 -9.68
CA VAL A 90 18.16 1.84 -8.25
C VAL A 90 18.63 2.97 -7.33
N ASN A 91 19.75 3.61 -7.65
CA ASN A 91 20.28 4.73 -6.86
C ASN A 91 19.30 5.92 -6.83
N ILE A 92 18.57 6.16 -7.91
CA ILE A 92 17.51 7.18 -7.96
C ILE A 92 16.34 6.82 -7.05
N MET A 93 15.86 5.57 -7.08
CA MET A 93 14.81 5.12 -6.15
C MET A 93 15.25 5.20 -4.69
N GLN A 94 16.50 4.83 -4.38
CA GLN A 94 17.06 4.92 -3.02
C GLN A 94 17.11 6.36 -2.49
N ARG A 95 17.20 7.36 -3.37
CA ARG A 95 17.15 8.79 -3.03
C ARG A 95 15.72 9.32 -2.86
N GLY A 96 14.70 8.47 -2.93
CA GLY A 96 13.29 8.85 -2.83
C GLY A 96 12.66 9.28 -4.16
N GLY A 97 13.29 8.96 -5.29
CA GLY A 97 12.71 9.18 -6.61
C GLY A 97 11.57 8.20 -6.93
N THR A 98 10.70 8.58 -7.85
CA THR A 98 9.61 7.72 -8.31
C THR A 98 10.09 6.66 -9.30
N ALA A 99 9.21 5.70 -9.65
CA ALA A 99 9.49 4.75 -10.73
C ALA A 99 9.75 5.47 -12.07
N VAL A 100 9.10 6.62 -12.31
CA VAL A 100 9.31 7.44 -13.50
C VAL A 100 10.68 8.13 -13.46
N ASP A 101 11.09 8.68 -12.31
CA ASP A 101 12.44 9.25 -12.14
C ASP A 101 13.53 8.21 -12.42
N ALA A 102 13.36 7.00 -11.88
CA ALA A 102 14.31 5.90 -12.08
C ALA A 102 14.38 5.44 -13.54
N ALA A 103 13.23 5.33 -14.22
CA ALA A 103 13.16 5.00 -15.64
C ALA A 103 13.84 6.09 -16.50
N ILE A 104 13.59 7.37 -16.22
CA ILE A 104 14.20 8.49 -16.95
C ILE A 104 15.72 8.49 -16.81
N ALA A 105 16.24 8.33 -15.59
CA ALA A 105 17.69 8.26 -15.36
C ALA A 105 18.32 7.04 -16.05
N ALA A 106 17.64 5.88 -16.02
CA ALA A 106 18.09 4.69 -16.74
C ALA A 106 18.13 4.94 -18.25
N MET A 107 17.09 5.52 -18.86
CA MET A 107 17.05 5.83 -20.29
C MET A 107 18.14 6.82 -20.72
N PHE A 108 18.43 7.84 -19.91
CA PHE A 108 19.57 8.72 -20.18
C PHE A 108 20.90 7.96 -20.17
N CYS A 109 21.08 7.03 -19.23
CA CYS A 109 22.25 6.15 -19.21
C CYS A 109 22.31 5.26 -20.46
N LEU A 110 21.19 4.68 -20.88
CA LEU A 110 21.10 3.85 -22.09
C LEU A 110 21.52 4.59 -23.35
N GLY A 111 21.12 5.86 -23.48
CA GLY A 111 21.57 6.70 -24.59
C GLY A 111 23.08 6.95 -24.62
N VAL A 112 23.79 6.71 -23.52
CA VAL A 112 25.26 6.82 -23.42
C VAL A 112 25.93 5.47 -23.64
N VAL A 113 25.43 4.41 -22.99
CA VAL A 113 26.08 3.08 -23.03
C VAL A 113 25.70 2.25 -24.24
N HIS A 114 24.48 2.40 -24.78
CA HIS A 114 23.99 1.71 -25.98
C HIS A 114 23.45 2.71 -27.01
N PRO A 115 24.28 3.64 -27.52
CA PRO A 115 23.86 4.69 -28.44
C PRO A 115 23.36 4.17 -29.80
N HIS A 116 23.61 2.90 -30.12
CA HIS A 116 23.13 2.25 -31.34
C HIS A 116 21.67 1.75 -31.23
N ASN A 117 21.13 1.63 -30.01
CA ASN A 117 19.77 1.13 -29.76
C ASN A 117 18.79 2.25 -29.42
N SER A 118 19.18 3.13 -28.50
CA SER A 118 18.32 4.22 -28.01
C SER A 118 19.12 5.48 -27.74
N GLY A 119 18.45 6.63 -27.64
CA GLY A 119 19.09 7.88 -27.33
C GLY A 119 18.22 9.11 -27.56
N LEU A 120 18.81 10.28 -27.28
CA LEU A 120 18.11 11.57 -27.32
C LEU A 120 17.54 11.94 -28.71
N GLY A 121 18.12 11.38 -29.77
CA GLY A 121 17.66 11.57 -31.15
C GLY A 121 16.49 10.68 -31.55
N GLY A 122 15.96 9.85 -30.65
CA GLY A 122 14.90 8.89 -30.92
C GLY A 122 13.53 9.30 -30.39
N GLY A 123 12.80 8.29 -29.93
CA GLY A 123 11.48 8.39 -29.34
C GLY A 123 11.05 7.02 -28.82
N GLY A 124 9.88 6.97 -28.18
CA GLY A 124 9.42 5.75 -27.54
C GLY A 124 8.04 5.89 -26.94
N VAL A 125 7.70 4.92 -26.09
CA VAL A 125 6.42 4.87 -25.38
C VAL A 125 6.72 4.47 -23.93
N MET A 126 6.09 5.15 -22.98
CA MET A 126 6.17 4.81 -21.56
C MET A 126 4.77 4.52 -21.02
N LEU A 127 4.59 3.35 -20.42
CA LEU A 127 3.39 3.00 -19.67
C LEU A 127 3.69 3.18 -18.17
N VAL A 128 2.91 4.01 -17.50
CA VAL A 128 3.04 4.26 -16.06
C VAL A 128 1.77 3.80 -15.37
N HIS A 129 1.90 2.94 -14.37
CA HIS A 129 0.79 2.54 -13.51
C HIS A 129 0.97 3.16 -12.13
N SER A 130 -0.01 3.94 -11.68
CA SER A 130 -0.01 4.53 -10.35
C SER A 130 -0.92 3.74 -9.41
N HIS A 131 -0.31 3.10 -8.41
CA HIS A 131 -1.04 2.43 -7.33
C HIS A 131 -1.90 3.42 -6.51
N MET A 132 -1.47 4.68 -6.37
CA MET A 132 -2.21 5.67 -5.57
C MET A 132 -3.54 6.04 -6.21
N THR A 133 -3.58 6.17 -7.53
CA THR A 133 -4.79 6.54 -8.27
C THR A 133 -5.50 5.35 -8.93
N MET A 134 -4.86 4.17 -8.90
CA MET A 134 -5.28 2.95 -9.61
C MET A 134 -5.50 3.19 -11.12
N LYS A 135 -4.70 4.09 -11.72
CA LYS A 135 -4.77 4.46 -13.14
C LYS A 135 -3.48 4.12 -13.87
N SER A 136 -3.62 3.87 -15.17
CA SER A 136 -2.52 3.64 -16.09
C SER A 136 -2.50 4.74 -17.15
N ASP A 137 -1.38 5.43 -17.26
CA ASP A 137 -1.15 6.49 -18.25
C ASP A 137 -0.12 6.04 -19.27
N VAL A 138 -0.34 6.39 -20.53
CA VAL A 138 0.58 6.09 -21.64
C VAL A 138 1.11 7.39 -22.21
N PHE A 139 2.42 7.56 -22.13
CA PHE A 139 3.14 8.65 -22.80
C PHE A 139 3.68 8.13 -24.12
N ASN A 140 3.06 8.55 -25.23
CA ASN A 140 3.55 8.27 -26.58
C ASN A 140 4.41 9.44 -27.04
N PHE A 141 5.70 9.19 -27.22
CA PHE A 141 6.68 10.14 -27.70
C PHE A 141 7.50 9.55 -28.85
N LEU A 142 6.83 8.76 -29.70
CA LEU A 142 7.37 8.32 -30.97
C LEU A 142 7.67 9.52 -31.87
N SER A 143 8.71 9.37 -32.70
CA SER A 143 9.11 10.40 -33.65
C SER A 143 8.01 10.67 -34.67
N SER A 144 7.89 11.92 -35.10
CA SER A 144 6.91 12.35 -36.11
C SER A 144 7.60 12.80 -37.39
N ALA A 145 6.93 12.62 -38.53
CA ALA A 145 7.43 13.15 -39.79
C ALA A 145 7.58 14.69 -39.69
N PRO A 146 8.69 15.28 -40.18
CA PRO A 146 8.84 16.73 -40.25
C PRO A 146 7.70 17.35 -41.08
N SER A 147 7.29 18.58 -40.75
CA SER A 147 6.22 19.28 -41.49
C SER A 147 6.54 19.53 -42.96
N ALA A 148 7.84 19.58 -43.31
CA ALA A 148 8.32 19.71 -44.68
C ALA A 148 8.44 18.37 -45.43
N ALA A 149 8.06 17.25 -44.81
CA ALA A 149 8.13 15.94 -45.45
C ALA A 149 7.09 15.80 -46.57
N THR A 150 7.52 15.23 -47.70
CA THR A 150 6.66 14.95 -48.86
C THR A 150 6.79 13.48 -49.28
N GLY A 151 5.77 12.92 -49.93
CA GLY A 151 5.72 11.48 -50.27
C GLY A 151 6.93 11.00 -51.09
N ASP A 152 7.47 11.86 -51.96
CA ASP A 152 8.58 11.52 -52.86
C ASP A 152 9.96 11.95 -52.33
N MET A 153 10.04 12.47 -51.09
CA MET A 153 11.27 13.08 -50.57
C MET A 153 12.45 12.13 -50.43
N LEU A 154 12.18 10.82 -50.34
CA LEU A 154 13.18 9.75 -50.21
C LEU A 154 13.54 9.11 -51.56
N ASN A 155 12.94 9.57 -52.66
CA ASN A 155 13.30 9.11 -54.00
C ASN A 155 14.66 9.70 -54.42
N ASN A 156 15.35 9.02 -55.35
CA ASN A 156 16.57 9.50 -55.99
C ASN A 156 17.76 9.79 -55.05
N ASN A 157 18.21 8.76 -54.32
CA ASN A 157 19.41 8.81 -53.47
C ASN A 157 19.43 10.01 -52.50
N PRO A 158 18.47 10.05 -51.56
CA PRO A 158 18.32 11.18 -50.64
C PRO A 158 19.55 11.32 -49.72
N THR A 159 19.90 12.56 -49.40
CA THR A 159 20.91 12.85 -48.37
C THR A 159 20.52 12.22 -47.03
N LYS A 160 21.47 11.67 -46.27
CA LYS A 160 21.25 10.95 -45.01
C LYS A 160 20.30 11.66 -44.02
N GLY A 161 20.35 13.01 -43.95
CA GLY A 161 19.48 13.79 -43.07
C GLY A 161 17.98 13.71 -43.39
N LYS A 162 17.59 13.35 -44.61
CA LYS A 162 16.17 13.21 -45.00
C LYS A 162 15.48 12.00 -44.37
N PHE A 163 16.24 11.05 -43.84
CA PHE A 163 15.70 9.87 -43.13
C PHE A 163 15.41 10.16 -41.65
N VAL A 164 15.71 11.35 -41.15
CA VAL A 164 15.56 11.70 -39.74
C VAL A 164 14.16 12.27 -39.49
N ALA A 165 13.38 11.57 -38.67
CA ALA A 165 12.13 12.08 -38.12
C ALA A 165 12.39 13.08 -36.98
N VAL A 166 11.39 13.86 -36.58
CA VAL A 166 11.49 14.77 -35.43
C VAL A 166 11.63 13.96 -34.14
N PRO A 167 12.72 14.07 -33.37
CA PRO A 167 12.90 13.32 -32.12
C PRO A 167 11.85 13.69 -31.07
N GLY A 168 11.27 12.67 -30.44
CA GLY A 168 10.22 12.82 -29.42
C GLY A 168 10.70 12.56 -27.99
N GLU A 169 11.81 11.83 -27.83
CA GLU A 169 12.37 11.34 -26.56
C GLU A 169 12.29 12.39 -25.43
N LEU A 170 13.07 13.48 -25.54
CA LEU A 170 13.19 14.49 -24.48
C LEU A 170 11.86 15.12 -24.07
N LYS A 171 10.98 15.40 -25.04
CA LYS A 171 9.68 15.99 -24.76
C LYS A 171 8.77 15.00 -24.02
N GLY A 172 8.78 13.74 -24.44
CA GLY A 172 8.04 12.67 -23.77
C GLY A 172 8.50 12.42 -22.35
N LEU A 173 9.82 12.30 -22.15
CA LEU A 173 10.40 12.12 -20.82
C LEU A 173 10.09 13.29 -19.90
N ARG A 174 10.15 14.52 -20.44
CA ARG A 174 9.79 15.71 -19.68
C ARG A 174 8.31 15.71 -19.29
N GLN A 175 7.42 15.32 -20.19
CA GLN A 175 5.98 15.23 -19.90
C GLN A 175 5.66 14.16 -18.83
N ALA A 176 6.34 13.01 -18.88
CA ALA A 176 6.21 11.98 -17.85
C ALA A 176 6.74 12.49 -16.48
N TYR A 177 7.88 13.19 -16.49
CA TYR A 177 8.46 13.82 -15.31
C TYR A 177 7.54 14.90 -14.72
N ASP A 178 6.94 15.77 -15.53
CA ASP A 178 6.05 16.81 -15.01
C ASP A 178 4.79 16.21 -14.35
N THR A 179 4.40 14.98 -14.71
CA THR A 179 3.26 14.27 -14.12
C THR A 179 3.62 13.48 -12.86
N PHE A 180 4.76 12.77 -12.88
CA PHE A 180 5.12 11.75 -11.88
C PHE A 180 6.49 11.92 -11.25
N GLY A 181 7.26 12.93 -11.64
CA GLY A 181 8.61 13.19 -11.15
C GLY A 181 8.63 13.73 -9.73
N SER A 182 9.68 13.41 -8.98
CA SER A 182 9.87 13.86 -7.59
C SER A 182 11.23 14.53 -7.41
N LEU A 183 12.31 13.92 -7.89
CA LEU A 183 13.65 14.50 -7.81
C LEU A 183 13.84 15.65 -8.81
N SER A 184 14.90 16.44 -8.66
CA SER A 184 15.18 17.49 -9.64
C SER A 184 15.55 16.88 -11.00
N TRP A 185 15.15 17.52 -12.11
CA TRP A 185 15.54 17.06 -13.45
C TRP A 185 17.06 16.91 -13.61
N ALA A 186 17.82 17.81 -12.98
CA ALA A 186 19.28 17.74 -12.98
C ALA A 186 19.81 16.46 -12.31
N ASP A 187 19.17 15.99 -11.24
CA ASP A 187 19.53 14.74 -10.57
C ASP A 187 19.31 13.51 -11.45
N LEU A 188 18.37 13.56 -12.39
CA LEU A 188 18.09 12.46 -13.32
C LEU A 188 19.08 12.43 -14.49
N VAL A 189 19.51 13.60 -14.97
CA VAL A 189 20.43 13.75 -16.11
C VAL A 189 21.89 13.56 -15.70
N LYS A 190 22.26 14.07 -14.51
CA LYS A 190 23.65 14.13 -14.04
C LYS A 190 24.38 12.77 -14.06
N PRO A 191 23.80 11.64 -13.63
CA PRO A 191 24.49 10.35 -13.67
C PRO A 191 24.94 9.95 -15.07
N ALA A 192 24.07 10.13 -16.08
CA ALA A 192 24.41 9.83 -17.47
C ALA A 192 25.44 10.81 -18.05
N ALA A 193 25.33 12.10 -17.70
CA ALA A 193 26.30 13.11 -18.12
C ALA A 193 27.71 12.84 -17.53
N ASP A 194 27.78 12.44 -16.26
CA ASP A 194 29.04 12.07 -15.61
C ASP A 194 29.61 10.77 -16.23
N LEU A 195 28.77 9.78 -16.55
CA LEU A 195 29.17 8.57 -17.26
C LEU A 195 29.72 8.87 -18.67
N ALA A 196 29.08 9.77 -19.41
CA ALA A 196 29.55 10.19 -20.74
C ALA A 196 30.89 10.94 -20.69
N ARG A 197 31.12 11.73 -19.64
CA ARG A 197 32.37 12.50 -19.46
C ARG A 197 33.53 11.64 -19.01
N ASN A 198 33.28 10.76 -18.05
CA ASN A 198 34.33 9.94 -17.43
C ASN A 198 34.61 8.65 -18.23
N GLY A 199 33.70 8.30 -19.14
CA GLY A 199 33.74 7.06 -19.90
C GLY A 199 33.24 5.86 -19.09
N PHE A 200 33.10 4.74 -19.79
CA PHE A 200 32.65 3.47 -19.22
C PHE A 200 33.33 2.32 -19.96
N LYS A 201 33.29 1.12 -19.36
CA LYS A 201 33.80 -0.09 -20.00
C LYS A 201 32.81 -0.57 -21.06
N VAL A 202 33.28 -0.64 -22.31
CA VAL A 202 32.51 -1.17 -23.45
C VAL A 202 32.17 -2.64 -23.21
N SER A 203 30.88 -2.97 -23.31
CA SER A 203 30.37 -4.35 -23.22
C SER A 203 30.58 -5.08 -24.55
N LYS A 204 30.26 -6.39 -24.61
CA LYS A 204 30.34 -7.14 -25.88
C LYS A 204 29.23 -6.75 -26.87
N ASP A 205 28.13 -6.22 -26.35
CA ASP A 205 26.93 -5.89 -27.11
C ASP A 205 27.01 -4.51 -27.76
N LEU A 206 28.10 -3.76 -27.51
CA LEU A 206 28.42 -2.45 -28.10
C LEU A 206 29.64 -2.56 -29.02
#